data_AF-A0A4U9UJN8-F1
#
_entry.id   AF-A0A4U9UJN8-F1
#
_cell.length_a   1.000
_cell.length_b   1.000
_cell.length_c   1.000
_cell.angle_alpha   90.00
_cell.angle_beta   90.00
_cell.angle_gamma   90.00
#
_symmetry.space_group_name_H-M   'P 1'
#
loop_
_entity.id
_entity.type
_entity.pdbx_description
1 polymer ?
#
loop_
_entity_poly.entity_id
_entity_poly.type
_entity_poly.pdbx_seq_one_letter_code
_entity_poly.pdbx_strand_id
1 'polypeptide(L)'
;MKLPIREFDAVVIGAGGAGMRAALQISQAGSTCALLSKVFPTRSHTVSAQGGITVALGNNHEDNWEWHMYDTVKGSDYIGDQDAIEYMCKTGPEAILELEHMGLPFSRLDDGRIYQRPFGGQSLNFGGEQAARTAAAADRTGHALLHTLYQQNLKNHTTIFSEWYALDLVKNQDGAVVGTTAICIETGEVVYFKAKATILATGGAGRIYQSTTNAHINTGDGVGMALRAGVPVQDMEMWQFHPTGIAGAGVLVTEGCRGEGGYLLNKHGERFMERYAPNAKDLAGRDVVARSIMIEIREGRGCDGPWGPHAKLKLDHLGKEVLESRLPGILELSRTFAHVDPVKEPIPVIPTCHLYDGRYSDQSNRPGADRERERRRRGDPGSVRGRRNCLRIGTPAPTVWVATRCWIWWCLVALPVCTCKSRCRAGRKPRSQRIGRRSFAGSSEPLEQHPFW
;
A
#
# COMPACT_ATOMS: atom_id res chain seq x y z
N MET A 1 -6.33 -8.71 36.40
CA MET A 1 -6.57 -9.32 35.06
C MET A 1 -5.99 -10.73 35.07
N LYS A 2 -6.68 -11.71 34.46
CA LYS A 2 -6.22 -13.12 34.38
C LYS A 2 -5.42 -13.46 33.11
N LEU A 3 -5.30 -12.52 32.16
CA LEU A 3 -4.53 -12.66 30.91
C LEU A 3 -3.20 -11.89 31.01
N PRO A 4 -2.09 -12.43 30.47
CA PRO A 4 -0.85 -11.69 30.30
C PRO A 4 -1.06 -10.42 29.47
N ILE A 5 -0.33 -9.35 29.82
CA ILE A 5 -0.42 -8.05 29.15
C ILE A 5 0.96 -7.68 28.63
N ARG A 6 1.02 -7.29 27.36
CA ARG A 6 2.19 -6.67 26.74
C ARG A 6 1.82 -5.25 26.34
N GLU A 7 2.52 -4.25 26.86
CA GLU A 7 2.20 -2.84 26.64
C GLU A 7 3.22 -2.19 25.70
N PHE A 8 2.73 -1.53 24.66
CA PHE A 8 3.50 -0.78 23.67
C PHE A 8 2.83 0.57 23.37
N ASP A 9 3.56 1.52 22.78
CA ASP A 9 2.93 2.74 22.28
C ASP A 9 2.03 2.42 21.07
N ALA A 10 2.51 1.57 20.17
CA ALA A 10 1.79 1.12 18.98
C ALA A 10 1.81 -0.41 18.81
N VAL A 11 0.70 -0.95 18.32
CA VAL A 11 0.58 -2.33 17.85
C VAL A 11 0.16 -2.31 16.39
N VAL A 12 0.99 -2.87 15.51
CA VAL A 12 0.71 -3.04 14.08
C VAL A 12 0.32 -4.50 13.83
N ILE A 13 -0.86 -4.73 13.25
CA ILE A 13 -1.42 -6.06 13.01
C ILE A 13 -1.33 -6.37 11.52
N GLY A 14 -0.32 -7.15 11.15
CA GLY A 14 -0.01 -7.58 9.80
C GLY A 14 1.38 -7.08 9.36
N ALA A 15 2.22 -8.00 8.86
CA ALA A 15 3.58 -7.69 8.41
C ALA A 15 3.76 -7.78 6.89
N GLY A 16 2.76 -7.33 6.13
CA GLY A 16 2.92 -7.03 4.70
C GLY A 16 3.72 -5.75 4.47
N GLY A 17 3.79 -5.27 3.22
CA GLY A 17 4.53 -4.05 2.89
C GLY A 17 4.08 -2.83 3.72
N ALA A 18 2.77 -2.61 3.84
CA ALA A 18 2.20 -1.52 4.62
C ALA A 18 2.56 -1.61 6.12
N GLY A 19 2.37 -2.78 6.73
CA GLY A 19 2.63 -2.97 8.16
C GLY A 19 4.11 -2.86 8.53
N MET A 20 5.00 -3.45 7.71
CA MET A 20 6.44 -3.32 7.93
C MET A 20 6.96 -1.90 7.74
N ARG A 21 6.43 -1.15 6.76
CA ARG A 21 6.82 0.26 6.58
C ARG A 21 6.32 1.16 7.71
N ALA A 22 5.10 0.93 8.20
CA ALA A 22 4.56 1.64 9.36
C ALA A 22 5.37 1.34 10.62
N ALA A 23 5.62 0.07 10.93
CA ALA A 23 6.39 -0.32 12.11
C ALA A 23 7.80 0.28 12.09
N LEU A 24 8.46 0.28 10.92
CA LEU A 24 9.75 0.93 10.71
C LEU A 24 9.68 2.42 11.03
N GLN A 25 8.72 3.17 10.47
CA GLN A 25 8.58 4.61 10.72
C GLN A 25 8.30 4.92 12.20
N ILE A 26 7.39 4.17 12.81
CA ILE A 26 6.98 4.35 14.22
C ILE A 26 8.19 4.14 15.14
N SER A 27 8.97 3.09 14.88
CA SER A 27 10.16 2.79 15.65
C SER A 27 11.26 3.83 15.45
N GLN A 28 11.49 4.29 14.21
CA GLN A 28 12.46 5.37 13.92
C GLN A 28 12.06 6.70 14.57
N ALA A 29 10.75 6.94 14.75
CA ALA A 29 10.24 8.09 15.50
C ALA A 29 10.37 7.96 17.03
N GLY A 30 10.96 6.86 17.54
CA GLY A 30 11.26 6.64 18.95
C GLY A 30 10.10 6.09 19.79
N SER A 31 9.02 5.62 19.17
CA SER A 31 7.90 4.98 19.88
C SER A 31 8.08 3.46 19.93
N THR A 32 7.70 2.84 21.05
CA THR A 32 7.71 1.37 21.15
C THR A 32 6.64 0.76 20.25
N CYS A 33 7.01 -0.22 19.42
CA CYS A 33 6.12 -0.81 18.42
C CYS A 33 6.20 -2.33 18.42
N ALA A 34 5.05 -2.99 18.59
CA ALA A 34 4.91 -4.42 18.36
C ALA A 34 4.34 -4.66 16.96
N LEU A 35 5.09 -5.38 16.11
CA LEU A 35 4.64 -5.81 14.79
C LEU A 35 4.17 -7.27 14.88
N LEU A 36 2.86 -7.49 14.85
CA LEU A 36 2.25 -8.82 14.86
C LEU A 36 2.03 -9.32 13.44
N SER A 37 2.20 -10.62 13.23
CA SER A 37 1.84 -11.27 11.96
C SER A 37 1.49 -12.73 12.19
N LYS A 38 0.40 -13.20 11.56
CA LYS A 38 -0.04 -14.61 11.65
C LYS A 38 0.82 -15.59 10.83
N VAL A 39 1.70 -15.06 10.00
CA VAL A 39 2.73 -15.81 9.27
C VAL A 39 4.06 -15.10 9.42
N PHE A 40 5.16 -15.80 9.16
CA PHE A 40 6.45 -15.13 9.03
C PHE A 40 6.39 -13.95 8.04
N PRO A 41 6.94 -12.76 8.34
CA PRO A 41 6.68 -11.52 7.59
C PRO A 41 6.82 -11.64 6.07
N THR A 42 7.87 -12.31 5.57
CA THR A 42 8.12 -12.46 4.12
C THR A 42 7.20 -13.48 3.44
N ARG A 43 6.27 -14.10 4.17
CA ARG A 43 5.19 -14.96 3.64
C ARG A 43 3.88 -14.20 3.43
N SER A 44 3.84 -12.91 3.77
CA SER A 44 2.69 -12.03 3.49
C SER A 44 2.43 -11.94 1.98
N HIS A 45 1.16 -11.77 1.58
CA HIS A 45 0.78 -11.79 0.16
C HIS A 45 1.44 -10.71 -0.71
N THR A 46 1.93 -9.61 -0.12
CA THR A 46 2.77 -8.63 -0.82
C THR A 46 3.95 -9.29 -1.57
N VAL A 47 4.49 -10.42 -1.08
CA VAL A 47 5.58 -11.17 -1.73
C VAL A 47 5.22 -11.62 -3.15
N SER A 48 3.94 -11.86 -3.41
CA SER A 48 3.42 -12.33 -4.70
C SER A 48 3.09 -11.18 -5.66
N ALA A 49 3.34 -9.92 -5.30
CA ALA A 49 3.17 -8.82 -6.24
C ALA A 49 4.27 -8.85 -7.32
N GLN A 50 3.89 -8.64 -8.58
CA GLN A 50 4.76 -8.85 -9.73
C GLN A 50 5.09 -7.52 -10.44
N GLY A 51 4.12 -6.95 -11.15
CA GLY A 51 4.33 -5.95 -12.21
C GLY A 51 5.03 -4.65 -11.84
N GLY A 52 5.04 -4.25 -10.57
CA GLY A 52 5.79 -3.08 -10.11
C GLY A 52 4.99 -2.14 -9.20
N ILE A 53 5.55 -0.96 -9.00
CA ILE A 53 4.98 0.13 -8.20
C ILE A 53 4.84 1.36 -9.11
N THR A 54 3.64 1.88 -9.27
CA THR A 54 3.41 3.03 -10.14
C THR A 54 3.79 4.34 -9.46
N VAL A 55 4.64 5.14 -10.11
CA VAL A 55 5.16 6.40 -9.57
C VAL A 55 5.72 7.29 -10.69
N ALA A 56 5.45 8.59 -10.64
CA ALA A 56 5.94 9.56 -11.62
C ALA A 56 7.41 9.96 -11.36
N LEU A 57 8.35 9.01 -11.54
CA LEU A 57 9.79 9.28 -11.42
C LEU A 57 10.36 10.05 -12.63
N GLY A 58 9.72 9.93 -13.80
CA GLY A 58 10.19 10.57 -15.03
C GLY A 58 11.45 9.93 -15.62
N ASN A 59 11.66 8.61 -15.41
CA ASN A 59 12.89 7.96 -15.86
C ASN A 59 12.83 7.53 -17.33
N ASN A 60 11.73 6.91 -17.75
CA ASN A 60 11.54 6.46 -19.15
C ASN A 60 11.19 7.62 -20.10
N HIS A 61 10.46 8.60 -19.61
CA HIS A 61 10.03 9.81 -20.33
C HIS A 61 9.78 10.89 -19.28
N GLU A 62 9.71 12.16 -19.69
CA GLU A 62 9.25 13.23 -18.80
C GLU A 62 7.86 12.90 -18.27
N ASP A 63 7.63 13.06 -16.96
CA ASP A 63 6.37 12.69 -16.31
C ASP A 63 5.98 13.73 -15.28
N ASN A 64 4.69 13.76 -14.94
CA ASN A 64 4.13 14.66 -13.94
C ASN A 64 3.23 13.86 -12.99
N TRP A 65 3.41 14.07 -11.69
CA TRP A 65 2.58 13.46 -10.65
C TRP A 65 1.09 13.84 -10.80
N GLU A 66 0.78 14.99 -11.42
CA GLU A 66 -0.60 15.39 -11.73
C GLU A 66 -1.23 14.53 -12.83
N TRP A 67 -0.45 14.06 -13.80
CA TRP A 67 -0.95 13.10 -14.80
C TRP A 67 -1.26 11.76 -14.15
N HIS A 68 -0.40 11.32 -13.22
CA HIS A 68 -0.66 10.13 -12.40
C HIS A 68 -1.90 10.31 -11.51
N MET A 69 -2.11 11.49 -10.92
CA MET A 69 -3.32 11.81 -10.17
C MET A 69 -4.56 11.73 -11.05
N TYR A 70 -4.53 12.34 -12.24
CA TYR A 70 -5.64 12.28 -13.19
C TYR A 70 -6.01 10.85 -13.58
N ASP A 71 -5.01 10.04 -13.94
CA ASP A 71 -5.22 8.63 -14.28
C ASP A 71 -5.90 7.91 -13.11
N THR A 72 -5.42 8.14 -11.89
CA THR A 72 -5.94 7.53 -10.66
C THR A 72 -7.35 7.97 -10.34
N VAL A 73 -7.67 9.27 -10.45
CA VAL A 73 -9.04 9.78 -10.26
C VAL A 73 -9.97 9.19 -11.30
N LYS A 74 -9.59 9.25 -12.58
CA LYS A 74 -10.41 8.72 -13.69
C LYS A 74 -10.69 7.24 -13.50
N GLY A 75 -9.67 6.41 -13.29
CA GLY A 75 -9.92 5.00 -13.07
C GLY A 75 -10.26 4.64 -11.64
N SER A 76 -10.46 5.57 -10.72
CA SER A 76 -11.29 5.31 -9.54
C SER A 76 -12.78 5.33 -9.89
N ASP A 77 -13.12 5.70 -11.12
CA ASP A 77 -14.47 6.07 -11.55
C ASP A 77 -15.05 7.22 -10.68
N TYR A 78 -14.17 8.19 -10.36
CA TYR A 78 -14.46 9.41 -9.61
C TYR A 78 -14.99 9.23 -8.17
N ILE A 79 -15.00 8.01 -7.63
CA ILE A 79 -15.33 7.74 -6.22
C ILE A 79 -14.08 7.68 -5.33
N GLY A 80 -12.89 7.91 -5.89
CA GLY A 80 -11.65 8.06 -5.13
C GLY A 80 -11.54 9.44 -4.49
N ASP A 81 -11.27 9.46 -3.18
CA ASP A 81 -11.00 10.68 -2.42
C ASP A 81 -9.77 11.40 -3.00
N GLN A 82 -10.00 12.52 -3.67
CA GLN A 82 -8.97 13.18 -4.47
C GLN A 82 -7.85 13.79 -3.63
N ASP A 83 -8.11 14.17 -2.38
CA ASP A 83 -7.08 14.65 -1.44
C ASP A 83 -6.10 13.52 -1.07
N ALA A 84 -6.61 12.30 -0.85
CA ALA A 84 -5.79 11.12 -0.63
C ALA A 84 -5.03 10.70 -1.90
N ILE A 85 -5.65 10.82 -3.09
CA ILE A 85 -4.99 10.55 -4.37
C ILE A 85 -3.88 11.58 -4.65
N GLU A 86 -4.15 12.86 -4.44
CA GLU A 86 -3.17 13.94 -4.60
C GLU A 86 -1.94 13.67 -3.75
N TYR A 87 -2.16 13.40 -2.46
CA TYR A 87 -1.10 13.05 -1.54
C TYR A 87 -0.29 11.85 -2.04
N MET A 88 -1.00 10.79 -2.46
CA MET A 88 -0.44 9.56 -3.01
C MET A 88 0.48 9.78 -4.22
N CYS A 89 0.01 10.55 -5.19
CA CYS A 89 0.76 10.80 -6.41
C CYS A 89 1.91 11.77 -6.15
N LYS A 90 1.70 12.78 -5.30
CA LYS A 90 2.67 13.85 -5.03
C LYS A 90 3.91 13.39 -4.28
N THR A 91 3.74 12.71 -3.15
CA THR A 91 4.89 12.19 -2.37
C THR A 91 5.47 10.90 -3.02
N GLY A 92 4.82 10.42 -4.11
CA GLY A 92 5.12 9.20 -4.90
C GLY A 92 6.62 8.98 -5.05
N PRO A 93 7.27 9.90 -5.76
CA PRO A 93 8.68 9.80 -6.10
C PRO A 93 9.61 9.63 -4.90
N GLU A 94 9.46 10.46 -3.86
CA GLU A 94 10.31 10.43 -2.68
C GLU A 94 10.24 9.09 -1.97
N ALA A 95 9.03 8.56 -1.76
CA ALA A 95 8.83 7.30 -1.07
C ALA A 95 9.43 6.09 -1.82
N ILE A 96 9.44 6.12 -3.15
CA ILE A 96 10.03 5.02 -3.95
C ILE A 96 11.54 5.13 -4.02
N LEU A 97 12.09 6.34 -4.09
CA LEU A 97 13.53 6.56 -3.96
C LEU A 97 14.04 6.15 -2.56
N GLU A 98 13.24 6.35 -1.52
CA GLU A 98 13.54 5.85 -0.18
C GLU A 98 13.74 4.32 -0.18
N LEU A 99 12.88 3.57 -0.87
CA LEU A 99 13.02 2.11 -1.01
C LEU A 99 14.27 1.72 -1.79
N GLU A 100 14.64 2.48 -2.81
CA GLU A 100 15.87 2.24 -3.57
C GLU A 100 17.11 2.47 -2.68
N HIS A 101 17.12 3.54 -1.88
CA HIS A 101 18.17 3.79 -0.88
C HIS A 101 18.21 2.74 0.24
N MET A 102 17.09 2.06 0.52
CA MET A 102 17.05 0.89 1.42
C MET A 102 17.65 -0.38 0.78
N GLY A 103 17.99 -0.35 -0.51
CA GLY A 103 18.57 -1.46 -1.26
C GLY A 103 17.56 -2.30 -2.04
N LEU A 104 16.37 -1.77 -2.38
CA LEU A 104 15.42 -2.48 -3.24
C LEU A 104 16.04 -2.65 -4.65
N PRO A 105 16.24 -3.89 -5.13
CA PRO A 105 16.93 -4.16 -6.39
C PRO A 105 16.03 -3.93 -7.60
N PHE A 106 15.66 -2.68 -7.88
CA PHE A 106 14.97 -2.32 -9.12
C PHE A 106 15.82 -2.69 -10.34
N SER A 107 15.15 -3.11 -11.41
CA SER A 107 15.76 -3.21 -12.74
C SER A 107 16.22 -1.81 -13.18
N ARG A 108 17.20 -1.75 -14.08
CA ARG A 108 17.83 -0.49 -14.51
C ARG A 108 17.61 -0.20 -15.98
N LEU A 109 17.60 1.09 -16.30
CA LEU A 109 17.85 1.62 -17.65
C LEU A 109 19.35 1.65 -17.92
N ASP A 110 19.74 1.93 -19.16
CA ASP A 110 21.14 1.99 -19.59
C ASP A 110 21.93 3.09 -18.86
N ASP A 111 21.25 4.15 -18.42
CA ASP A 111 21.83 5.25 -17.64
C ASP A 111 21.89 4.98 -16.12
N GLY A 112 21.51 3.78 -15.68
CA GLY A 112 21.53 3.37 -14.27
C GLY A 112 20.32 3.84 -13.44
N ARG A 113 19.36 4.58 -14.01
CA ARG A 113 18.12 4.94 -13.32
C ARG A 113 17.18 3.74 -13.21
N ILE A 114 16.18 3.86 -12.32
CA ILE A 114 15.15 2.83 -12.12
C ILE A 114 14.35 2.65 -13.42
N TYR A 115 14.32 1.42 -13.93
CA TYR A 115 13.50 1.03 -15.07
C TYR A 115 12.00 1.16 -14.74
N GLN A 116 11.25 1.78 -15.65
CA GLN A 116 9.81 1.85 -15.60
C GLN A 116 9.18 1.21 -16.84
N ARG A 117 8.02 0.55 -16.68
CA ARG A 117 7.29 -0.10 -17.78
C ARG A 117 5.89 0.47 -17.97
N PRO A 118 5.29 0.34 -19.19
CA PRO A 118 3.88 0.60 -19.40
C PRO A 118 3.00 -0.30 -18.53
N PHE A 119 1.82 0.21 -18.19
CA PHE A 119 0.81 -0.50 -17.40
C PHE A 119 -0.58 0.06 -17.70
N GLY A 120 -1.65 -0.63 -17.31
CA GLY A 120 -3.00 -0.25 -17.68
C GLY A 120 -3.44 1.12 -17.13
N GLY A 121 -4.15 1.89 -17.95
CA GLY A 121 -4.71 3.19 -17.58
C GLY A 121 -3.68 4.23 -17.16
N GLN A 122 -2.48 4.19 -17.75
CA GLN A 122 -1.44 5.21 -17.56
C GLN A 122 -1.33 6.07 -18.80
N SER A 123 -1.48 7.38 -18.65
CA SER A 123 -1.40 8.34 -19.74
C SER A 123 -0.53 9.54 -19.41
N LEU A 124 0.01 10.17 -20.44
CA LEU A 124 0.62 11.50 -20.38
C LEU A 124 -0.44 12.57 -20.59
N ASN A 125 -0.17 13.81 -20.20
CA ASN A 125 -0.98 14.98 -20.56
C ASN A 125 -2.50 14.81 -20.30
N PHE A 126 -2.87 14.28 -19.13
CA PHE A 126 -4.28 14.14 -18.71
C PHE A 126 -5.15 13.30 -19.67
N GLY A 127 -4.66 12.15 -20.13
CA GLY A 127 -5.42 11.22 -20.98
C GLY A 127 -4.92 11.13 -22.43
N GLY A 128 -3.72 11.65 -22.70
CA GLY A 128 -3.05 11.57 -24.00
C GLY A 128 -2.38 10.21 -24.24
N GLU A 129 -1.11 10.24 -24.66
CA GLU A 129 -0.35 9.04 -25.04
C GLU A 129 -0.09 8.10 -23.85
N GLN A 130 0.20 6.83 -24.14
CA GLN A 130 0.51 5.82 -23.12
C GLN A 130 1.76 6.23 -22.32
N ALA A 131 1.64 6.26 -21.00
CA ALA A 131 2.79 6.46 -20.11
C ALA A 131 3.45 5.13 -19.69
N ALA A 132 4.69 5.20 -19.23
CA ALA A 132 5.49 4.08 -18.74
C ALA A 132 6.08 4.44 -17.37
N ARG A 133 5.24 4.43 -16.33
CA ARG A 133 5.61 4.90 -14.99
C ARG A 133 5.55 3.85 -13.89
N THR A 134 5.57 2.57 -14.25
CA THR A 134 5.60 1.47 -13.26
C THR A 134 7.02 1.00 -13.02
N ALA A 135 7.62 1.42 -11.90
CA ALA A 135 8.95 0.99 -11.47
C ALA A 135 8.94 -0.50 -11.08
N ALA A 136 9.89 -1.28 -11.61
CA ALA A 136 9.83 -2.74 -11.51
C ALA A 136 11.19 -3.39 -11.23
N ALA A 137 11.16 -4.51 -10.49
CA ALA A 137 12.28 -5.44 -10.33
C ALA A 137 11.92 -6.73 -11.06
N ALA A 138 12.21 -6.77 -12.37
CA ALA A 138 11.60 -7.72 -13.31
C ALA A 138 10.08 -7.82 -13.03
N ASP A 139 9.52 -9.01 -12.97
CA ASP A 139 8.14 -9.28 -12.54
C ASP A 139 8.07 -9.87 -11.12
N ARG A 140 9.02 -9.52 -10.25
CA ARG A 140 9.10 -9.97 -8.84
C ARG A 140 9.18 -8.80 -7.86
N THR A 141 8.60 -7.66 -8.21
CA THR A 141 8.74 -6.41 -7.44
C THR A 141 8.23 -6.52 -6.01
N GLY A 142 7.15 -7.28 -5.78
CA GLY A 142 6.60 -7.54 -4.45
C GLY A 142 7.53 -8.35 -3.57
N HIS A 143 8.19 -9.36 -4.15
CA HIS A 143 9.21 -10.14 -3.46
C HIS A 143 10.39 -9.26 -3.04
N ALA A 144 10.94 -8.48 -3.97
CA ALA A 144 12.02 -7.54 -3.71
C ALA A 144 11.65 -6.55 -2.60
N LEU A 145 10.51 -5.87 -2.74
CA LEU A 145 9.98 -4.92 -1.76
C LEU A 145 9.87 -5.52 -0.36
N LEU A 146 9.24 -6.69 -0.25
CA LEU A 146 8.93 -7.27 1.05
C LEU A 146 10.19 -7.73 1.77
N HIS A 147 11.14 -8.32 1.04
CA HIS A 147 12.43 -8.71 1.60
C HIS A 147 13.26 -7.49 2.03
N THR A 148 13.31 -6.42 1.22
CA THR A 148 13.98 -5.17 1.60
C THR A 148 13.38 -4.59 2.88
N LEU A 149 12.05 -4.46 2.98
CA LEU A 149 11.40 -3.93 4.19
C LEU A 149 11.63 -4.81 5.42
N TYR A 150 11.67 -6.14 5.25
CA TYR A 150 12.00 -7.05 6.34
C TYR A 150 13.45 -6.84 6.82
N GLN A 151 14.41 -6.74 5.91
CA GLN A 151 15.81 -6.44 6.23
C GLN A 151 15.96 -5.10 6.97
N GLN A 152 15.22 -4.07 6.57
CA GLN A 152 15.23 -2.78 7.26
C GLN A 152 14.62 -2.86 8.67
N ASN A 153 13.57 -3.65 8.87
CA ASN A 153 13.03 -3.89 10.21
C ASN A 153 14.01 -4.67 11.11
N LEU A 154 14.78 -5.61 10.55
CA LEU A 154 15.87 -6.27 11.27
C LEU A 154 16.98 -5.29 11.66
N LYS A 155 17.45 -4.47 10.72
CA LYS A 155 18.44 -3.41 10.96
C LYS A 155 17.99 -2.42 12.03
N ASN A 156 16.69 -2.11 12.06
CA ASN A 156 16.08 -1.21 13.03
C ASN A 156 15.73 -1.88 14.38
N HIS A 157 15.90 -3.19 14.50
CA HIS A 157 15.53 -3.97 15.68
C HIS A 157 14.04 -3.80 16.09
N THR A 158 13.14 -3.71 15.11
CA THR A 158 11.69 -3.69 15.36
C THR A 158 11.28 -4.95 16.13
N THR A 159 10.44 -4.82 17.16
CA THR A 159 9.95 -5.98 17.93
C THR A 159 8.86 -6.71 17.13
N ILE A 160 9.20 -7.89 16.60
CA ILE A 160 8.33 -8.70 15.74
C ILE A 160 7.77 -9.88 16.54
N PHE A 161 6.45 -9.99 16.55
CA PHE A 161 5.70 -11.15 17.05
C PHE A 161 5.23 -11.97 15.84
N SER A 162 6.14 -12.80 15.33
CA SER A 162 5.90 -13.70 14.20
C SER A 162 5.03 -14.87 14.64
N GLU A 163 4.07 -15.25 13.79
CA GLU A 163 3.11 -16.33 14.04
C GLU A 163 2.22 -16.09 15.27
N TRP A 164 1.80 -14.84 15.43
CA TRP A 164 0.75 -14.42 16.36
C TRP A 164 -0.52 -14.06 15.60
N TYR A 165 -1.63 -14.72 15.93
CA TYR A 165 -2.92 -14.50 15.29
C TYR A 165 -3.75 -13.53 16.13
N ALA A 166 -4.01 -12.32 15.61
CA ALA A 166 -4.89 -11.35 16.27
C ALA A 166 -6.35 -11.81 16.20
N LEU A 167 -7.04 -11.77 17.33
CA LEU A 167 -8.40 -12.28 17.47
C LEU A 167 -9.44 -11.17 17.31
N ASP A 168 -9.39 -10.18 18.22
CA ASP A 168 -10.33 -9.06 18.26
C ASP A 168 -9.72 -7.80 18.85
N LEU A 169 -10.26 -6.66 18.40
CA LEU A 169 -9.94 -5.35 18.96
C LEU A 169 -10.50 -5.24 20.39
N VAL A 170 -9.70 -4.67 21.29
CA VAL A 170 -10.15 -4.37 22.66
C VAL A 170 -10.65 -2.93 22.70
N LYS A 171 -11.90 -2.73 23.15
CA LYS A 171 -12.49 -1.40 23.36
C LYS A 171 -12.62 -1.10 24.86
N ASN A 172 -12.35 0.14 25.25
CA ASN A 172 -12.68 0.61 26.59
C ASN A 172 -14.15 1.04 26.68
N GLN A 173 -14.59 1.44 27.88
CA GLN A 173 -15.95 1.92 28.17
C GLN A 173 -16.36 3.18 27.37
N ASP A 174 -15.39 3.97 26.91
CA ASP A 174 -15.63 5.16 26.08
C ASP A 174 -15.78 4.80 24.58
N GLY A 175 -15.68 3.51 24.24
CA GLY A 175 -15.71 3.02 22.87
C GLY A 175 -14.40 3.19 22.10
N ALA A 176 -13.31 3.62 22.74
CA ALA A 176 -12.00 3.76 22.13
C ALA A 176 -11.27 2.41 22.03
N VAL A 177 -10.59 2.17 20.90
CA VAL A 177 -9.71 1.00 20.74
C VAL A 177 -8.45 1.20 21.57
N VAL A 178 -8.09 0.19 22.36
CA VAL A 178 -6.96 0.21 23.32
C VAL A 178 -6.02 -1.00 23.14
N GLY A 179 -6.03 -1.62 21.97
CA GLY A 179 -5.21 -2.77 21.66
C GLY A 179 -5.97 -3.91 20.98
N THR A 180 -5.38 -5.10 21.02
CA THR A 180 -5.95 -6.35 20.48
C THR A 180 -5.63 -7.51 21.42
N THR A 181 -6.48 -8.52 21.45
CA THR A 181 -6.07 -9.85 21.91
C THR A 181 -5.44 -10.61 20.75
N ALA A 182 -4.48 -11.47 21.05
CA ALA A 182 -3.85 -12.35 20.07
C ALA A 182 -3.45 -13.68 20.71
N ILE A 183 -3.44 -14.74 19.90
CA ILE A 183 -2.96 -16.07 20.28
C ILE A 183 -1.61 -16.34 19.62
N CYS A 184 -0.64 -16.82 20.41
CA CYS A 184 0.61 -17.36 19.90
C CYS A 184 0.33 -18.73 19.26
N ILE A 185 0.58 -18.87 17.96
CA ILE A 185 0.30 -20.13 17.25
C ILE A 185 1.20 -21.26 17.78
N GLU A 186 2.44 -20.95 18.11
CA GLU A 186 3.42 -21.93 18.62
C GLU A 186 3.02 -22.51 19.97
N THR A 187 2.57 -21.68 20.92
CA THR A 187 2.38 -22.08 22.31
C THR A 187 0.91 -22.20 22.74
N GLY A 188 -0.02 -21.64 21.96
CA GLY A 188 -1.42 -21.48 22.35
C GLY A 188 -1.68 -20.38 23.40
N GLU A 189 -0.64 -19.64 23.81
CA GLU A 189 -0.79 -18.55 24.79
C GLU A 189 -1.66 -17.41 24.22
N VAL A 190 -2.67 -17.00 24.97
CA VAL A 190 -3.49 -15.82 24.64
C VAL A 190 -2.99 -14.62 25.44
N VAL A 191 -2.73 -13.51 24.76
CA VAL A 191 -2.18 -12.28 25.36
C VAL A 191 -3.00 -11.07 24.94
N TYR A 192 -3.12 -10.11 25.85
CA TYR A 192 -3.62 -8.77 25.54
C TYR A 192 -2.45 -7.84 25.19
N PHE A 193 -2.41 -7.39 23.93
CA PHE A 193 -1.49 -6.36 23.47
C PHE A 193 -2.12 -4.99 23.67
N LYS A 194 -1.77 -4.34 24.78
CA LYS A 194 -2.26 -3.00 25.14
C LYS A 194 -1.48 -1.94 24.37
N ALA A 195 -2.19 -1.01 23.73
CA ALA A 195 -1.56 0.07 22.98
C ALA A 195 -2.36 1.37 22.96
N LYS A 196 -1.67 2.49 22.72
CA LYS A 196 -2.29 3.81 22.47
C LYS A 196 -2.76 3.94 21.02
N ALA A 197 -2.05 3.29 20.09
CA ALA A 197 -2.41 3.19 18.69
C ALA A 197 -2.44 1.73 18.25
N THR A 198 -3.53 1.31 17.63
CA THR A 198 -3.67 0.00 16.99
C THR A 198 -3.86 0.20 15.50
N ILE A 199 -3.02 -0.44 14.69
CA ILE A 199 -2.98 -0.26 13.24
C ILE A 199 -3.29 -1.60 12.58
N LEU A 200 -4.42 -1.68 11.88
CA LEU A 200 -4.76 -2.83 11.05
C LEU A 200 -4.06 -2.71 9.71
N ALA A 201 -3.24 -3.70 9.37
CA ALA A 201 -2.51 -3.84 8.10
C ALA A 201 -2.60 -5.30 7.60
N THR A 202 -3.80 -5.91 7.76
CA THR A 202 -4.04 -7.36 7.65
C THR A 202 -4.19 -7.90 6.23
N GLY A 203 -4.05 -7.06 5.20
CA GLY A 203 -4.28 -7.44 3.81
C GLY A 203 -5.77 -7.56 3.44
N GLY A 204 -6.03 -8.17 2.28
CA GLY A 204 -7.38 -8.32 1.71
C GLY A 204 -8.09 -9.63 2.07
N ALA A 205 -9.18 -9.91 1.35
CA ALA A 205 -10.10 -11.02 1.65
C ALA A 205 -10.48 -11.88 0.43
N GLY A 206 -9.63 -11.98 -0.60
CA GLY A 206 -9.98 -12.66 -1.86
C GLY A 206 -10.43 -14.13 -1.69
N ARG A 207 -10.10 -14.77 -0.57
CA ARG A 207 -10.52 -16.15 -0.26
C ARG A 207 -12.02 -16.33 0.05
N ILE A 208 -12.81 -15.26 0.00
CA ILE A 208 -14.27 -15.39 -0.05
C ILE A 208 -14.78 -15.89 -1.43
N TYR A 209 -13.96 -15.77 -2.48
CA TYR A 209 -14.27 -16.27 -3.82
C TYR A 209 -13.72 -17.68 -4.04
N GLN A 210 -14.40 -18.44 -4.90
CA GLN A 210 -13.99 -19.79 -5.29
C GLN A 210 -12.64 -19.80 -6.03
N SER A 211 -12.43 -18.83 -6.93
CA SER A 211 -11.15 -18.62 -7.63
C SER A 211 -10.60 -17.23 -7.33
N THR A 212 -9.37 -17.19 -6.84
CA THR A 212 -8.67 -15.95 -6.50
C THR A 212 -7.18 -16.09 -6.70
N THR A 213 -6.51 -14.99 -7.07
CA THR A 213 -5.04 -14.94 -7.09
C THR A 213 -4.45 -14.85 -5.68
N ASN A 214 -5.29 -14.66 -4.66
CA ASN A 214 -4.87 -14.34 -3.30
C ASN A 214 -4.29 -15.58 -2.63
N ALA A 215 -3.29 -15.39 -1.76
CA ALA A 215 -2.81 -16.47 -0.90
C ALA A 215 -3.93 -17.01 0.01
N HIS A 216 -3.78 -18.23 0.52
CA HIS A 216 -4.74 -18.84 1.45
C HIS A 216 -4.96 -18.01 2.72
N ILE A 217 -3.99 -17.17 3.09
CA ILE A 217 -4.03 -16.32 4.28
C ILE A 217 -4.86 -15.04 4.13
N ASN A 218 -5.33 -14.71 2.93
CA ASN A 218 -6.10 -13.48 2.67
C ASN A 218 -7.58 -13.69 3.00
N THR A 219 -7.89 -13.71 4.29
CA THR A 219 -9.17 -14.12 4.87
C THR A 219 -10.00 -12.98 5.43
N GLY A 220 -9.57 -11.72 5.28
CA GLY A 220 -10.32 -10.57 5.78
C GLY A 220 -10.38 -10.46 7.29
N ASP A 221 -9.37 -10.94 8.02
CA ASP A 221 -9.37 -10.98 9.49
C ASP A 221 -9.62 -9.60 10.10
N GLY A 222 -8.92 -8.57 9.60
CA GLY A 222 -9.11 -7.19 10.08
C GLY A 222 -10.53 -6.68 9.81
N VAL A 223 -11.14 -7.02 8.65
CA VAL A 223 -12.54 -6.68 8.31
C VAL A 223 -13.48 -7.31 9.34
N GLY A 224 -13.28 -8.59 9.65
CA GLY A 224 -14.03 -9.27 10.71
C GLY A 224 -13.87 -8.62 12.08
N MET A 225 -12.63 -8.30 12.49
CA MET A 225 -12.33 -7.62 13.75
C MET A 225 -13.01 -6.25 13.85
N ALA A 226 -12.97 -5.46 12.77
CA ALA A 226 -13.57 -4.15 12.71
C ALA A 226 -15.10 -4.22 12.85
N LEU A 227 -15.74 -5.09 12.08
CA LEU A 227 -17.20 -5.29 12.13
C LEU A 227 -17.66 -5.74 13.52
N ARG A 228 -16.98 -6.72 14.14
CA ARG A 228 -17.29 -7.17 15.52
C ARG A 228 -17.10 -6.06 16.56
N ALA A 229 -16.18 -5.12 16.31
CA ALA A 229 -15.96 -3.94 17.16
C ALA A 229 -16.95 -2.78 16.89
N GLY A 230 -17.89 -2.94 15.94
CA GLY A 230 -18.83 -1.90 15.52
C GLY A 230 -18.16 -0.76 14.75
N VAL A 231 -17.07 -1.06 14.02
CA VAL A 231 -16.40 -0.14 13.10
C VAL A 231 -16.97 -0.38 11.69
N PRO A 232 -17.51 0.66 11.02
CA PRO A 232 -17.99 0.52 9.65
C PRO A 232 -16.88 0.19 8.67
N VAL A 233 -17.27 -0.48 7.60
CA VAL A 233 -16.46 -0.74 6.42
C VAL A 233 -17.15 -0.11 5.21
N GLN A 234 -16.39 0.23 4.18
CA GLN A 234 -16.83 1.03 3.04
C GLN A 234 -16.44 0.34 1.72
N ASP A 235 -17.23 0.55 0.66
CA ASP A 235 -16.98 0.08 -0.71
C ASP A 235 -16.73 -1.44 -0.82
N MET A 236 -17.45 -2.22 0.01
CA MET A 236 -17.28 -3.68 0.14
C MET A 236 -17.64 -4.46 -1.12
N GLU A 237 -18.49 -3.88 -1.96
CA GLU A 237 -18.94 -4.42 -3.24
C GLU A 237 -17.89 -4.25 -4.35
N MET A 238 -16.90 -3.37 -4.15
CA MET A 238 -15.87 -3.06 -5.14
C MET A 238 -14.76 -4.12 -5.10
N TRP A 239 -14.97 -5.19 -5.88
CA TRP A 239 -14.01 -6.27 -6.06
C TRP A 239 -13.35 -6.22 -7.43
N GLN A 240 -12.03 -6.07 -7.44
CA GLN A 240 -11.26 -6.11 -8.67
C GLN A 240 -11.01 -7.55 -9.11
N PHE A 241 -11.45 -7.86 -10.32
CA PHE A 241 -11.05 -9.07 -11.04
C PHE A 241 -9.88 -8.73 -11.95
N HIS A 242 -8.70 -9.28 -11.66
CA HIS A 242 -7.55 -9.08 -12.53
C HIS A 242 -7.79 -9.79 -13.86
N PRO A 243 -7.57 -9.14 -15.02
CA PRO A 243 -7.95 -9.73 -16.31
C PRO A 243 -7.28 -11.07 -16.61
N THR A 244 -6.06 -11.26 -16.10
CA THR A 244 -5.20 -12.38 -16.50
C THR A 244 -4.76 -13.25 -15.31
N GLY A 245 -5.71 -13.94 -14.67
CA GLY A 245 -5.39 -15.13 -13.87
C GLY A 245 -5.28 -16.36 -14.78
N ILE A 246 -4.36 -17.28 -14.50
CA ILE A 246 -4.21 -18.53 -15.26
C ILE A 246 -5.50 -19.34 -15.14
N ALA A 247 -6.13 -19.66 -16.27
CA ALA A 247 -7.36 -20.44 -16.30
C ALA A 247 -7.13 -21.83 -15.68
N GLY A 248 -8.11 -22.33 -14.91
CA GLY A 248 -8.00 -23.59 -14.17
C GLY A 248 -7.18 -23.54 -12.87
N ALA A 249 -6.32 -22.54 -12.67
CA ALA A 249 -5.45 -22.44 -11.48
C ALA A 249 -5.68 -21.18 -10.63
N GLY A 250 -6.05 -20.06 -11.24
CA GLY A 250 -6.26 -18.76 -10.57
C GLY A 250 -4.97 -17.99 -10.24
N VAL A 251 -3.79 -18.56 -10.50
CA VAL A 251 -2.49 -17.91 -10.29
C VAL A 251 -2.36 -16.67 -11.19
N LEU A 252 -1.85 -15.57 -10.63
CA LEU A 252 -1.66 -14.33 -11.39
C LEU A 252 -0.55 -14.44 -12.44
N VAL A 253 -0.84 -14.00 -13.66
CA VAL A 253 0.19 -13.52 -14.60
C VAL A 253 0.09 -11.99 -14.74
N THR A 254 1.22 -11.33 -14.53
CA THR A 254 1.30 -9.87 -14.40
C THR A 254 0.68 -9.14 -15.58
N GLU A 255 0.02 -8.01 -15.30
CA GLU A 255 -0.33 -7.06 -16.36
C GLU A 255 0.90 -6.48 -17.07
N GLY A 256 2.08 -6.60 -16.45
CA GLY A 256 3.35 -6.30 -17.10
C GLY A 256 3.53 -7.07 -18.41
N CYS A 257 2.93 -8.25 -18.57
CA CYS A 257 2.93 -8.98 -19.84
C CYS A 257 2.35 -8.13 -20.98
N ARG A 258 1.25 -7.41 -20.71
CA ARG A 258 0.63 -6.49 -21.67
C ARG A 258 1.41 -5.18 -21.77
N GLY A 259 2.00 -4.73 -20.66
CA GLY A 259 2.89 -3.58 -20.60
C GLY A 259 4.14 -3.71 -21.49
N GLU A 260 4.72 -4.91 -21.57
CA GLU A 260 5.86 -5.22 -22.46
C GLU A 260 5.43 -5.47 -23.91
N GLY A 261 4.14 -5.34 -24.25
CA GLY A 261 3.62 -5.50 -25.62
C GLY A 261 2.86 -6.80 -25.90
N GLY A 262 2.59 -7.62 -24.88
CA GLY A 262 1.66 -8.73 -24.98
C GLY A 262 0.21 -8.27 -25.20
N TYR A 263 -0.62 -9.13 -25.77
CA TYR A 263 -2.02 -8.80 -26.05
C TYR A 263 -2.95 -10.01 -25.96
N LEU A 264 -4.24 -9.74 -25.81
CA LEU A 264 -5.29 -10.73 -25.63
C LEU A 264 -5.92 -11.11 -26.97
N LEU A 265 -6.12 -12.42 -27.18
CA LEU A 265 -6.75 -13.01 -28.35
C LEU A 265 -7.95 -13.87 -27.96
N ASN A 266 -8.99 -13.86 -28.79
CA ASN A 266 -10.10 -14.81 -28.70
C ASN A 266 -9.84 -16.08 -29.55
N LYS A 267 -10.81 -17.00 -29.63
CA LYS A 267 -10.65 -18.26 -30.40
C LYS A 267 -10.42 -18.06 -31.90
N HIS A 268 -10.81 -16.91 -32.44
CA HIS A 268 -10.65 -16.56 -33.84
C HIS A 268 -9.30 -15.88 -34.14
N GLY A 269 -8.44 -15.72 -33.13
CA GLY A 269 -7.18 -15.00 -33.27
C GLY A 269 -7.35 -13.49 -33.36
N GLU A 270 -8.52 -12.96 -33.01
CA GLU A 270 -8.78 -11.53 -32.99
C GLU A 270 -8.21 -10.89 -31.73
N ARG A 271 -7.48 -9.77 -31.90
CA ARG A 271 -7.08 -8.88 -30.81
C ARG A 271 -8.25 -8.00 -30.36
N PHE A 272 -9.21 -8.63 -29.69
CA PHE A 272 -10.54 -8.04 -29.42
C PHE A 272 -10.50 -6.74 -28.59
N MET A 273 -9.44 -6.48 -27.82
CA MET A 273 -9.33 -5.22 -27.06
C MET A 273 -9.25 -3.97 -27.93
N GLU A 274 -8.86 -4.11 -29.21
CA GLU A 274 -8.92 -2.99 -30.18
C GLU A 274 -10.36 -2.54 -30.45
N ARG A 275 -11.34 -3.45 -30.34
CA ARG A 275 -12.78 -3.13 -30.44
C ARG A 275 -13.29 -2.47 -29.16
N TYR A 276 -12.98 -3.05 -28.00
CA TYR A 276 -13.58 -2.59 -26.73
C TYR A 276 -12.96 -1.31 -26.17
N ALA A 277 -11.67 -1.09 -26.42
CA ALA A 277 -10.95 0.09 -25.96
C ALA A 277 -10.00 0.59 -27.06
N PRO A 278 -10.49 1.26 -28.12
CA PRO A 278 -9.68 1.59 -29.30
C PRO A 278 -8.36 2.33 -29.01
N ASN A 279 -8.38 3.21 -28.00
CA ASN A 279 -7.22 3.99 -27.59
C ASN A 279 -6.23 3.12 -26.79
N ALA A 280 -6.62 2.66 -25.60
CA ALA A 280 -5.74 1.98 -24.65
C ALA A 280 -5.52 0.48 -24.93
N LYS A 281 -6.40 -0.14 -25.72
CA LYS A 281 -6.38 -1.56 -26.08
C LYS A 281 -6.22 -2.43 -24.83
N ASP A 282 -5.24 -3.33 -24.82
CA ASP A 282 -4.95 -4.26 -23.73
C ASP A 282 -4.49 -3.58 -22.42
N LEU A 283 -4.15 -2.29 -22.49
CA LEU A 283 -3.78 -1.42 -21.37
C LEU A 283 -4.93 -0.50 -20.93
N ALA A 284 -6.19 -0.84 -21.24
CA ALA A 284 -7.34 -0.19 -20.63
C ALA A 284 -7.46 -0.48 -19.12
N GLY A 285 -8.40 0.19 -18.45
CA GLY A 285 -8.77 -0.09 -17.06
C GLY A 285 -9.12 -1.57 -16.86
N ARG A 286 -8.74 -2.14 -15.71
CA ARG A 286 -8.85 -3.60 -15.50
C ARG A 286 -10.27 -4.09 -15.55
N ASP A 287 -11.20 -3.29 -15.07
CA ASP A 287 -12.63 -3.54 -15.09
C ASP A 287 -13.17 -3.68 -16.52
N VAL A 288 -12.72 -2.79 -17.43
CA VAL A 288 -13.05 -2.85 -18.85
C VAL A 288 -12.47 -4.10 -19.50
N VAL A 289 -11.18 -4.39 -19.29
CA VAL A 289 -10.52 -5.56 -19.88
C VAL A 289 -11.14 -6.86 -19.37
N ALA A 290 -11.41 -6.96 -18.07
CA ALA A 290 -12.04 -8.12 -17.46
C ALA A 290 -13.45 -8.35 -18.02
N ARG A 291 -14.30 -7.31 -18.09
CA ARG A 291 -15.64 -7.43 -18.71
C ARG A 291 -15.56 -7.82 -20.18
N SER A 292 -14.60 -7.26 -20.93
CA SER A 292 -14.41 -7.59 -22.35
C SER A 292 -14.08 -9.07 -22.55
N ILE A 293 -13.16 -9.63 -21.74
CA ILE A 293 -12.85 -11.08 -21.79
C ILE A 293 -14.10 -11.91 -21.49
N MET A 294 -14.87 -11.55 -20.46
CA MET A 294 -16.07 -12.30 -20.10
C MET A 294 -17.17 -12.22 -21.16
N ILE A 295 -17.30 -11.08 -21.86
CA ILE A 295 -18.21 -10.93 -23.00
C ILE A 295 -17.78 -11.85 -24.15
N GLU A 296 -16.50 -11.86 -24.52
CA GLU A 296 -15.98 -12.77 -25.55
C GLU A 296 -16.27 -14.24 -25.22
N ILE A 297 -16.05 -14.66 -23.97
CA ILE A 297 -16.36 -16.03 -23.53
C ILE A 297 -17.87 -16.30 -23.60
N ARG A 298 -18.69 -15.41 -23.04
CA ARG A 298 -20.15 -15.57 -22.96
C ARG A 298 -20.81 -15.62 -24.34
N GLU A 299 -20.27 -14.91 -25.31
CA GLU A 299 -20.78 -14.87 -26.69
C GLU A 299 -20.13 -15.96 -27.59
N GLY A 300 -19.54 -16.99 -26.99
CA GLY A 300 -19.05 -18.18 -27.70
C GLY A 300 -17.73 -17.98 -28.46
N ARG A 301 -17.05 -16.84 -28.24
CA ARG A 301 -15.73 -16.50 -28.82
C ARG A 301 -14.56 -16.85 -27.90
N GLY A 302 -14.83 -17.31 -26.67
CA GLY A 302 -13.82 -17.87 -25.77
C GLY A 302 -13.14 -19.12 -26.35
N CYS A 303 -11.87 -19.30 -26.00
CA CYS A 303 -11.18 -20.58 -26.18
C CYS A 303 -11.63 -21.56 -25.09
N ASP A 304 -11.38 -22.85 -25.31
CA ASP A 304 -11.63 -23.91 -24.33
C ASP A 304 -10.49 -24.95 -24.39
N GLY A 305 -10.44 -25.85 -23.42
CA GLY A 305 -9.40 -26.89 -23.33
C GLY A 305 -9.25 -27.46 -21.92
N PRO A 306 -8.10 -28.06 -21.59
CA PRO A 306 -7.85 -28.61 -20.25
C PRO A 306 -8.00 -27.61 -19.10
N TRP A 307 -7.91 -26.31 -19.40
CA TRP A 307 -8.01 -25.20 -18.44
C TRP A 307 -9.43 -24.64 -18.28
N GLY A 308 -10.40 -25.15 -19.07
CA GLY A 308 -11.75 -24.60 -19.18
C GLY A 308 -11.83 -23.34 -20.07
N PRO A 309 -12.95 -22.58 -20.03
CA PRO A 309 -13.15 -21.39 -20.85
C PRO A 309 -12.11 -20.30 -20.55
N HIS A 310 -11.49 -19.73 -21.58
CA HIS A 310 -10.44 -18.72 -21.41
C HIS A 310 -10.24 -17.82 -22.65
N ALA A 311 -9.48 -16.74 -22.48
CA ALA A 311 -8.84 -16.00 -23.56
C ALA A 311 -7.35 -16.35 -23.64
N LYS A 312 -6.69 -16.03 -24.75
CA LYS A 312 -5.25 -16.28 -24.95
C LYS A 312 -4.45 -15.00 -24.70
N LEU A 313 -3.47 -15.03 -23.81
CA LEU A 313 -2.48 -13.96 -23.65
C LEU A 313 -1.22 -14.30 -24.46
N LYS A 314 -1.03 -13.62 -25.59
CA LYS A 314 0.06 -13.88 -26.53
C LYS A 314 1.31 -13.07 -26.19
N LEU A 315 2.46 -13.74 -26.12
CA LEU A 315 3.75 -13.16 -25.69
C LEU A 315 4.95 -13.58 -26.54
N ASP A 316 4.83 -14.65 -27.33
CA ASP A 316 5.93 -15.25 -28.11
C ASP A 316 6.60 -14.27 -29.08
N HIS A 317 5.88 -13.25 -29.56
CA HIS A 317 6.42 -12.22 -30.47
C HIS A 317 7.41 -11.26 -29.80
N LEU A 318 7.46 -11.22 -28.47
CA LEU A 318 8.42 -10.39 -27.73
C LEU A 318 9.84 -10.98 -27.78
N GLY A 319 9.97 -12.26 -28.12
CA GLY A 319 11.24 -12.97 -28.13
C GLY A 319 11.70 -13.43 -26.75
N LYS A 320 12.50 -14.49 -26.75
CA LYS A 320 12.96 -15.19 -25.53
C LYS A 320 13.72 -14.27 -24.56
N GLU A 321 14.61 -13.42 -25.08
CA GLU A 321 15.46 -12.54 -24.27
C GLU A 321 14.65 -11.54 -23.43
N VAL A 322 13.68 -10.86 -24.05
CA VAL A 322 12.79 -9.93 -23.35
C VAL A 322 11.98 -10.66 -22.28
N LEU A 323 11.45 -11.84 -22.62
CA LEU A 323 10.66 -12.64 -21.69
C LEU A 323 11.48 -13.10 -20.48
N GLU A 324 12.69 -13.62 -20.68
CA GLU A 324 13.55 -14.11 -19.60
C GLU A 324 14.13 -12.97 -18.75
N SER A 325 14.30 -11.77 -19.32
CA SER A 325 14.79 -10.59 -18.61
C SER A 325 13.68 -9.85 -17.84
N ARG A 326 12.56 -9.54 -18.50
CA ARG A 326 11.51 -8.65 -17.97
C ARG A 326 10.37 -9.39 -17.28
N LEU A 327 10.14 -10.64 -17.67
CA LEU A 327 8.99 -11.47 -17.26
C LEU A 327 9.38 -12.91 -16.82
N PRO A 328 10.49 -13.14 -16.09
CA PRO A 328 10.94 -14.49 -15.73
C PRO A 328 9.98 -15.24 -14.79
N GLY A 329 9.36 -14.54 -13.84
CA GLY A 329 8.43 -15.13 -12.88
C GLY A 329 7.22 -15.74 -13.56
N ILE A 330 6.59 -15.06 -14.51
CA ILE A 330 5.43 -15.61 -15.22
C ILE A 330 5.80 -16.75 -16.18
N LEU A 331 7.05 -16.84 -16.64
CA LEU A 331 7.50 -18.00 -17.43
C LEU A 331 7.45 -19.26 -16.57
N GLU A 332 7.97 -19.19 -15.35
CA GLU A 332 7.89 -20.28 -14.38
C GLU A 332 6.43 -20.62 -14.05
N LEU A 333 5.62 -19.61 -13.70
CA LEU A 333 4.22 -19.83 -13.32
C LEU A 333 3.39 -20.46 -14.44
N SER A 334 3.55 -20.01 -15.69
CA SER A 334 2.85 -20.58 -16.83
C SER A 334 3.25 -22.03 -17.08
N ARG A 335 4.55 -22.33 -17.07
CA ARG A 335 5.05 -23.70 -17.30
C ARG A 335 4.60 -24.65 -16.19
N THR A 336 4.56 -24.18 -14.94
CA THR A 336 4.16 -24.99 -13.79
C THR A 336 2.65 -25.22 -13.72
N PHE A 337 1.84 -24.16 -13.87
CA PHE A 337 0.40 -24.23 -13.58
C PHE A 337 -0.50 -24.34 -14.81
N ALA A 338 -0.02 -23.91 -15.98
CA ALA A 338 -0.74 -24.07 -17.24
C ALA A 338 -0.12 -25.15 -18.13
N HIS A 339 1.11 -25.60 -17.86
CA HIS A 339 1.90 -26.44 -18.76
C HIS A 339 2.12 -25.82 -20.14
N VAL A 340 2.20 -24.48 -20.18
CA VAL A 340 2.40 -23.68 -21.39
C VAL A 340 3.72 -22.94 -21.29
N ASP A 341 4.55 -23.03 -22.34
CA ASP A 341 5.77 -22.23 -22.49
C ASP A 341 5.46 -20.91 -23.21
N PRO A 342 5.47 -19.74 -22.52
CA PRO A 342 5.05 -18.47 -23.12
C PRO A 342 5.94 -17.97 -24.27
N VAL A 343 7.14 -18.55 -24.42
CA VAL A 343 8.05 -18.27 -25.54
C VAL A 343 7.52 -18.88 -26.85
N LYS A 344 6.62 -19.86 -26.77
CA LYS A 344 6.12 -20.63 -27.92
C LYS A 344 4.62 -20.53 -28.09
N GLU A 345 3.88 -20.47 -26.99
CA GLU A 345 2.42 -20.58 -27.00
C GLU A 345 1.76 -19.55 -26.08
N PRO A 346 0.56 -19.03 -26.43
CA PRO A 346 -0.18 -18.09 -25.57
C PRO A 346 -0.65 -18.71 -24.25
N ILE A 347 -0.60 -17.93 -23.17
CA ILE A 347 -1.05 -18.36 -21.84
C ILE A 347 -2.59 -18.35 -21.78
N PRO A 348 -3.25 -19.41 -21.27
CA PRO A 348 -4.69 -19.42 -21.06
C PRO A 348 -5.07 -18.58 -19.84
N VAL A 349 -5.87 -17.54 -20.04
CA VAL A 349 -6.18 -16.56 -19.00
C VAL A 349 -7.68 -16.28 -18.86
N ILE A 350 -8.11 -16.01 -17.63
CA ILE A 350 -9.48 -15.63 -17.30
C ILE A 350 -9.48 -14.59 -16.15
N PRO A 351 -10.44 -13.65 -16.14
CA PRO A 351 -10.63 -12.75 -15.01
C PRO A 351 -10.78 -13.50 -13.69
N THR A 352 -9.93 -13.14 -12.72
CA THR A 352 -9.84 -13.84 -11.42
C THR A 352 -9.86 -12.83 -10.28
N CYS A 353 -10.59 -13.10 -9.20
CA CYS A 353 -10.67 -12.20 -8.03
C CYS A 353 -9.26 -11.88 -7.52
N HIS A 354 -8.93 -10.59 -7.40
CA HIS A 354 -7.55 -10.13 -7.16
C HIS A 354 -7.42 -9.15 -6.01
N LEU A 355 -8.15 -8.03 -6.01
CA LEU A 355 -8.01 -6.98 -5.00
C LEU A 355 -9.37 -6.63 -4.40
N TYR A 356 -9.30 -6.22 -3.15
CA TYR A 356 -10.40 -5.75 -2.34
C TYR A 356 -10.16 -4.25 -2.14
N ASP A 357 -11.06 -3.42 -2.65
CA ASP A 357 -10.92 -1.95 -2.59
C ASP A 357 -11.59 -1.36 -1.35
N GLY A 358 -12.34 -2.18 -0.62
CA GLY A 358 -13.05 -1.74 0.57
C GLY A 358 -12.11 -1.30 1.68
N ARG A 359 -12.61 -0.37 2.49
CA ARG A 359 -11.86 0.31 3.56
C ARG A 359 -12.54 0.14 4.89
N TYR A 360 -11.82 0.47 5.95
CA TYR A 360 -12.45 0.76 7.23
C TYR A 360 -12.66 2.27 7.30
N SER A 361 -13.81 2.72 7.82
CA SER A 361 -14.05 4.15 8.01
C SER A 361 -13.10 4.73 9.07
N ASP A 362 -12.43 5.84 8.79
CA ASP A 362 -11.60 6.54 9.79
C ASP A 362 -12.48 7.00 10.97
N GLN A 363 -12.12 6.59 12.18
CA GLN A 363 -12.82 7.00 13.40
C GLN A 363 -12.25 8.28 14.04
N SER A 364 -11.22 8.89 13.45
CA SER A 364 -10.64 10.14 13.95
C SER A 364 -11.63 11.32 13.90
N ASN A 365 -12.69 11.22 13.08
CA ASN A 365 -13.59 12.32 12.74
C ASN A 365 -15.09 12.04 12.99
N ARG A 366 -15.46 11.39 14.11
CA ARG A 366 -16.89 11.23 14.47
C ARG A 366 -17.55 12.59 14.82
N PRO A 367 -18.86 12.79 14.52
CA PRO A 367 -19.62 14.03 14.80
C PRO A 367 -19.67 14.52 16.27
N GLY A 368 -19.16 13.74 17.23
CA GLY A 368 -18.95 14.20 18.61
C GLY A 368 -17.74 15.13 18.78
N ALA A 369 -16.82 15.17 17.80
CA ALA A 369 -15.62 16.00 17.84
C ALA A 369 -15.90 17.50 17.76
N ASP A 370 -16.98 17.90 17.07
CA ASP A 370 -17.38 19.32 16.94
C ASP A 370 -18.04 19.84 18.22
N ARG A 371 -18.90 19.04 18.87
CA ARG A 371 -19.50 19.42 20.17
C ARG A 371 -18.44 19.64 21.25
N GLU A 372 -17.34 18.90 21.21
CA GLU A 372 -16.24 19.03 22.16
C GLU A 372 -15.26 20.17 21.79
N ARG A 373 -15.04 20.45 20.49
CA ARG A 373 -14.36 21.68 20.02
C ARG A 373 -15.13 22.93 20.45
N GLU A 374 -16.46 22.88 20.41
CA GLU A 374 -17.32 23.98 20.82
C GLU A 374 -17.31 24.18 22.35
N ARG A 375 -17.29 23.10 23.15
CA ARG A 375 -17.09 23.17 24.61
C ARG A 375 -15.72 23.72 24.99
N ARG A 376 -14.65 23.38 24.25
CA ARG A 376 -13.30 23.93 24.45
C ARG A 376 -13.21 25.43 24.16
N ARG A 377 -13.98 25.94 23.18
CA ARG A 377 -14.07 27.39 22.90
C ARG A 377 -14.80 28.16 24.00
N ARG A 378 -15.63 27.48 24.81
CA ARG A 378 -16.46 28.09 25.87
C ARG A 378 -15.84 28.06 27.28
N GLY A 379 -14.63 27.50 27.45
CA GLY A 379 -13.86 27.63 28.70
C GLY A 379 -14.43 26.89 29.92
N ASP A 380 -15.14 25.78 29.72
CA ASP A 380 -15.83 25.07 30.80
C ASP A 380 -14.84 24.27 31.69
N PRO A 381 -14.90 24.33 33.05
CA PRO A 381 -13.84 23.82 33.94
C PRO A 381 -13.72 22.29 34.04
N GLY A 382 -14.46 21.52 33.25
CA GLY A 382 -14.50 20.05 33.32
C GLY A 382 -13.58 19.30 32.34
N SER A 383 -12.81 19.99 31.48
CA SER A 383 -12.03 19.28 30.43
C SER A 383 -10.74 18.67 30.97
N VAL A 384 -10.81 17.40 31.39
CA VAL A 384 -9.63 16.57 31.67
C VAL A 384 -8.78 16.43 30.40
N ARG A 385 -7.45 16.54 30.53
CA ARG A 385 -6.47 16.24 29.47
C ARG A 385 -6.51 14.76 29.07
N GLY A 386 -7.51 14.35 28.29
CA GLY A 386 -7.53 13.04 27.63
C GLY A 386 -6.67 13.08 26.37
N ARG A 387 -5.52 12.40 26.37
CA ARG A 387 -4.83 12.02 25.12
C ARG A 387 -5.79 11.07 24.39
N ARG A 388 -6.25 11.45 23.19
CA ARG A 388 -7.13 10.59 22.39
C ARG A 388 -6.30 9.45 21.81
N ASN A 389 -6.69 8.22 22.12
CA ASN A 389 -6.22 7.02 21.43
C ASN A 389 -6.93 6.95 20.08
N CYS A 390 -6.16 6.87 18.98
CA CYS A 390 -6.71 6.78 17.63
C CYS A 390 -6.49 5.36 17.10
N LEU A 391 -7.57 4.71 16.65
CA LEU A 391 -7.47 3.66 15.64
C LEU A 391 -7.00 4.34 14.35
N ARG A 392 -5.73 4.17 13.97
CA ARG A 392 -5.20 4.64 12.69
C ARG A 392 -5.13 3.44 11.77
N ILE A 393 -5.93 3.47 10.72
CA ILE A 393 -6.19 2.29 9.92
C ILE A 393 -5.29 2.32 8.70
N GLY A 394 -4.28 1.46 8.61
CA GLY A 394 -3.49 1.30 7.39
C GLY A 394 -4.33 0.61 6.31
N THR A 395 -5.23 1.34 5.66
CA THR A 395 -5.96 0.83 4.49
C THR A 395 -5.08 0.89 3.25
N PRO A 396 -5.30 0.03 2.25
CA PRO A 396 -4.83 0.31 0.89
C PRO A 396 -5.33 1.70 0.48
N ALA A 397 -4.52 2.50 -0.20
CA ALA A 397 -4.85 3.86 -0.72
C ALA A 397 -6.10 3.85 -1.65
N PRO A 398 -6.81 4.99 -1.89
CA PRO A 398 -8.19 5.15 -2.42
C PRO A 398 -8.56 4.22 -3.56
N THR A 399 -9.82 3.84 -3.69
CA THR A 399 -10.46 3.13 -4.82
C THR A 399 -9.68 3.31 -6.13
N VAL A 400 -9.04 2.25 -6.65
CA VAL A 400 -8.36 2.34 -7.95
C VAL A 400 -8.71 1.13 -8.82
N TRP A 401 -9.63 1.34 -9.77
CA TRP A 401 -9.86 0.46 -10.92
C TRP A 401 -8.80 0.64 -12.05
N VAL A 402 -7.84 1.56 -11.86
CA VAL A 402 -6.60 1.64 -12.65
C VAL A 402 -5.62 0.55 -12.23
N ALA A 403 -4.74 0.18 -13.15
CA ALA A 403 -3.63 -0.70 -12.89
C ALA A 403 -2.59 -0.19 -11.86
N THR A 404 -2.71 1.03 -11.34
CA THR A 404 -1.71 1.63 -10.47
C THR A 404 -1.65 0.92 -9.12
N ARG A 405 -0.73 -0.04 -9.00
CA ARG A 405 -0.42 -0.73 -7.74
C ARG A 405 0.30 0.24 -6.80
N CYS A 406 -0.44 1.09 -6.09
CA CYS A 406 0.08 1.93 -5.01
C CYS A 406 -0.23 1.32 -3.63
N TRP A 407 0.27 0.10 -3.40
CA TRP A 407 -0.01 -0.70 -2.20
C TRP A 407 0.71 -0.25 -0.91
N ILE A 408 1.56 0.78 -0.97
CA ILE A 408 2.48 1.10 0.14
C ILE A 408 2.07 2.37 0.89
N TRP A 409 1.03 3.06 0.42
CA TRP A 409 1.04 4.51 0.55
C TRP A 409 0.44 5.09 1.83
N TRP A 410 -0.61 4.50 2.38
CA TRP A 410 -1.23 5.03 3.59
C TRP A 410 -0.36 4.86 4.85
N CYS A 411 0.52 3.85 4.87
CA CYS A 411 1.51 3.67 5.93
C CYS A 411 2.81 4.47 5.72
N LEU A 412 3.12 4.87 4.48
CA LEU A 412 4.34 5.62 4.16
C LEU A 412 4.29 7.05 4.67
N VAL A 413 3.12 7.70 4.68
CA VAL A 413 3.12 9.16 4.81
C VAL A 413 2.01 9.71 5.73
N ALA A 414 1.03 8.96 6.22
CA ALA A 414 -0.05 9.50 7.09
C ALA A 414 0.34 9.64 8.60
N LEU A 415 1.62 9.80 8.91
CA LEU A 415 2.11 10.10 10.27
C LEU A 415 2.89 11.42 10.31
N PRO A 416 2.25 12.60 10.19
CA PRO A 416 2.78 13.75 10.90
C PRO A 416 2.62 13.46 12.40
N VAL A 417 3.67 12.89 13.00
CA VAL A 417 3.81 12.92 14.45
C VAL A 417 3.93 14.39 14.81
N CYS A 418 2.91 14.93 15.48
CA CYS A 418 2.96 16.26 16.07
C CYS A 418 4.22 16.36 16.95
N THR A 419 5.29 16.95 16.42
CA THR A 419 6.44 17.38 17.21
C THR A 419 6.02 18.59 18.01
N CYS A 420 5.40 18.36 19.16
CA CYS A 420 5.17 19.43 20.12
C CYS A 420 6.51 19.77 20.78
N LYS A 421 7.27 20.69 20.17
CA LYS A 421 8.38 21.40 20.84
C LYS A 421 7.78 22.23 21.98
N SER A 422 7.59 21.63 23.16
CA SER A 422 7.30 22.40 24.35
C SER A 422 8.58 23.11 24.80
N ARG A 423 8.68 24.40 24.46
CA ARG A 423 9.56 25.36 25.14
C ARG A 423 9.26 25.29 26.65
N CYS A 424 10.16 24.70 27.42
CA CYS A 424 10.18 24.88 28.87
C CYS A 424 10.53 26.33 29.18
N ARG A 425 9.53 27.20 29.34
CA ARG A 425 9.68 28.43 30.13
C ARG A 425 9.49 28.06 31.60
N ALA A 426 10.60 27.75 32.26
CA ALA A 426 10.68 27.70 33.72
C ALA A 426 10.60 29.14 34.26
N GLY A 427 9.38 29.58 34.59
CA GLY A 427 9.14 30.82 35.32
C GLY A 427 8.92 30.51 36.79
N ARG A 428 9.99 30.52 37.60
CA ARG A 428 9.98 30.76 39.06
C ARG A 428 11.42 31.05 39.51
N LYS A 429 11.76 32.34 39.65
CA LYS A 429 12.96 32.78 40.38
C LYS A 429 12.64 32.79 41.89
N PRO A 430 13.52 32.29 42.77
CA PRO A 430 13.51 32.65 44.18
C PRO A 430 14.23 33.99 44.38
N ARG A 431 13.76 34.74 45.38
CA ARG A 431 14.36 35.97 45.91
C ARG A 431 15.77 35.70 46.44
N SER A 432 16.73 36.56 46.11
CA SER A 432 17.93 36.79 46.93
C SER A 432 18.22 38.29 47.03
N GLN A 433 18.57 38.70 48.24
CA GLN A 433 18.91 40.05 48.67
C GLN A 433 20.35 40.43 48.30
N ARG A 434 20.57 41.73 48.02
CA ARG A 434 21.68 42.64 48.44
C ARG A 434 21.84 43.73 47.36
N ILE A 435 21.51 45.00 47.67
CA ILE A 435 22.44 46.08 48.08
C ILE A 435 23.64 46.18 47.11
N GLY A 436 23.95 47.27 46.38
CA GLY A 436 23.38 48.60 46.24
C GLY A 436 24.31 49.46 45.35
N ARG A 437 23.77 50.62 44.92
CA ARG A 437 24.44 51.87 44.48
C ARG A 437 25.24 51.95 43.15
N ARG A 438 24.81 52.97 42.39
CA ARG A 438 25.53 54.00 41.59
C ARG A 438 25.80 53.76 40.09
N SER A 439 25.00 54.51 39.32
CA SER A 439 25.28 55.29 38.10
C SER A 439 26.73 55.47 37.66
N PHE A 440 26.99 55.36 36.34
CA PHE A 440 27.70 56.35 35.53
C PHE A 440 27.39 56.15 34.04
N ALA A 441 27.33 57.27 33.31
CA ALA A 441 27.17 57.39 31.86
C ALA A 441 28.52 57.62 31.16
N GLY A 442 28.55 57.43 29.84
CA GLY A 442 29.68 57.71 28.93
C GLY A 442 30.10 56.45 28.17
N SER A 443 30.50 56.43 26.91
CA SER A 443 30.59 57.36 25.78
C SER A 443 31.37 56.59 24.69
N SER A 444 31.21 56.98 23.42
CA SER A 444 32.14 56.81 22.29
C SER A 444 32.57 55.39 21.84
N GLU A 445 31.96 54.95 20.73
CA GLU A 445 32.58 54.73 19.40
C GLU A 445 33.73 53.71 19.17
N PRO A 446 33.98 53.27 17.91
CA PRO A 446 34.02 51.86 17.53
C PRO A 446 35.41 51.41 17.03
N LEU A 447 35.60 50.10 16.81
CA LEU A 447 36.69 49.59 15.97
C LEU A 447 36.27 48.31 15.24
N GLU A 448 36.47 48.39 13.93
CA GLU A 448 36.31 47.39 12.87
C GLU A 448 37.24 46.19 13.07
N GLN A 449 36.86 45.02 12.55
CA GLN A 449 37.54 44.36 11.42
C GLN A 449 36.84 43.03 11.03
N HIS A 450 36.37 43.04 9.78
CA HIS A 450 35.93 41.94 8.90
C HIS A 450 37.12 41.04 8.47
N PRO A 451 37.01 40.15 7.45
CA PRO A 451 36.04 39.10 7.11
C PRO A 451 36.79 37.75 6.89
N PHE A 452 36.17 36.61 6.55
CA PHE A 452 36.02 36.12 5.19
C PHE A 452 35.21 34.81 5.20
N TRP A 453 34.20 34.80 4.31
CA TRP A 453 33.61 33.71 3.52
C TRP A 453 33.83 32.24 3.89
#